data_AF-A0A943EML7-F1
#
_entry.id   AF-A0A943EML7-F1
#
_cell.length_a   1.000
_cell.length_b   1.000
_cell.length_c   1.000
_cell.angle_alpha   90.00
_cell.angle_beta   90.00
_cell.angle_gamma   90.00
#
_symmetry.space_group_name_H-M   'P 1'
#
loop_
_entity.id
_entity.type
_entity.pdbx_description
1 polymer ?
#
loop_
_entity_poly.entity_id
_entity_poly.type
_entity_poly.pdbx_seq_one_letter_code
_entity_poly.pdbx_strand_id
1 'polypeptide(L)'
;CRDDIMVYLIEKGLPNKDAFDIMECVRKGKSTAVFPKMQYEELMKKHNVPQWYIESCKKIKYMFPKAHAVAYVLSAIRVAWWKVYYPREYYAVYFSTRCDFYEIETLIQGKDAIMARREEIAQLKAQRSASNKEEGLWDVFEIALEMIERGYHFNPISLEYSQAGKFILDPNDEFGLIPPFSAVDALGEAVAKTIIDARNQAPFLSKEDVIKRTKLNNSHIKTLTKMGVFNGMQERNQLSLF
;
A
#
# COMPACT_ATOMS: atom_id res chain seq x y z
N CYS A 1 5.12 -25.52 -7.16
CA CYS A 1 5.32 -24.58 -8.30
C CYS A 1 5.27 -25.38 -9.60
N ARG A 2 5.30 -24.75 -10.78
CA ARG A 2 5.26 -25.52 -12.05
C ARG A 2 6.47 -26.44 -12.20
N ASP A 3 7.64 -25.98 -11.78
CA ASP A 3 8.90 -26.71 -11.90
C ASP A 3 8.85 -28.05 -11.14
N ASP A 4 8.14 -28.10 -10.00
CA ASP A 4 7.94 -29.34 -9.23
C ASP A 4 7.13 -30.39 -10.00
N ILE A 5 6.26 -29.99 -10.95
CA ILE A 5 5.55 -30.94 -11.81
C ILE A 5 6.53 -31.63 -12.75
N MET A 6 7.36 -30.85 -13.43
CA MET A 6 8.35 -31.41 -14.35
C MET A 6 9.33 -32.32 -13.62
N VAL A 7 9.90 -31.86 -12.50
CA VAL A 7 10.88 -32.64 -11.71
C VAL A 7 10.26 -33.95 -11.22
N TYR A 8 9.07 -33.89 -10.60
CA TYR A 8 8.40 -35.09 -10.09
C TYR A 8 8.07 -36.11 -11.19
N LEU A 9 7.62 -35.66 -12.36
CA LEU A 9 7.30 -36.57 -13.46
C LEU A 9 8.56 -37.23 -14.06
N ILE A 10 9.67 -36.50 -14.13
CA ILE A 10 10.97 -37.07 -14.51
C ILE A 10 11.44 -38.10 -13.47
N GLU A 11 11.28 -37.82 -12.17
CA GLU A 11 11.59 -38.77 -11.10
C GLU A 11 10.73 -40.05 -11.17
N LYS A 12 9.49 -39.94 -11.66
CA LYS A 12 8.60 -41.08 -11.97
C LYS A 12 8.97 -41.82 -13.26
N GLY A 13 9.99 -41.35 -13.97
CA GLY A 13 10.52 -41.97 -15.18
C GLY A 13 9.80 -41.58 -16.47
N LEU A 14 8.96 -40.53 -16.46
CA LEU A 14 8.38 -40.01 -17.71
C LEU A 14 9.47 -39.38 -18.58
N PRO A 15 9.34 -39.42 -19.92
CA PRO A 15 10.26 -38.71 -20.81
C PRO A 15 10.29 -37.20 -20.50
N ASN A 16 11.48 -36.60 -20.53
CA ASN A 16 11.68 -35.18 -20.18
C ASN A 16 10.78 -34.22 -20.98
N LYS A 17 10.56 -34.52 -22.27
CA LYS A 17 9.69 -33.71 -23.14
C LYS A 17 8.23 -33.76 -22.69
N ASP A 18 7.71 -34.95 -22.39
CA ASP A 18 6.33 -35.12 -21.91
C ASP A 18 6.15 -34.47 -20.53
N ALA A 19 7.11 -34.63 -19.62
CA ALA A 19 7.10 -33.97 -18.32
C ALA A 19 7.08 -32.43 -18.45
N PHE A 20 7.86 -31.87 -19.38
CA PHE A 20 7.86 -30.44 -19.69
C PHE A 20 6.52 -29.98 -20.29
N ASP A 21 5.99 -30.68 -21.29
CA ASP A 21 4.73 -30.33 -21.95
C ASP A 21 3.54 -30.43 -20.99
N ILE A 22 3.53 -31.45 -20.11
CA ILE A 22 2.55 -31.59 -19.03
C ILE A 22 2.65 -30.40 -18.08
N MET A 23 3.85 -30.06 -17.57
CA MET A 23 4.05 -28.88 -16.74
C MET A 23 3.50 -27.60 -17.41
N GLU A 24 3.82 -27.36 -18.68
CA GLU A 24 3.43 -26.15 -19.40
C GLU A 24 1.93 -26.06 -19.67
N CYS A 25 1.25 -27.18 -19.93
CA CYS A 25 -0.21 -27.16 -20.09
C CYS A 25 -0.93 -26.99 -18.73
N VAL A 26 -0.41 -27.60 -17.67
CA VAL A 26 -0.97 -27.50 -16.31
C VAL A 26 -0.89 -26.08 -15.77
N ARG A 27 0.28 -25.43 -15.87
CA ARG A 27 0.44 -24.05 -15.37
C ARG A 27 -0.41 -23.02 -16.10
N LYS A 28 -0.89 -23.35 -17.31
CA LYS A 28 -1.80 -22.52 -18.14
C LYS A 28 -3.28 -22.89 -17.93
N GLY A 29 -3.58 -23.85 -17.06
CA GLY A 29 -4.94 -24.33 -16.83
C GLY A 29 -5.57 -25.06 -18.01
N LYS A 30 -4.73 -25.66 -18.88
CA LYS A 30 -5.17 -26.34 -20.11
C LYS A 30 -5.24 -27.87 -19.97
N SER A 31 -4.99 -28.41 -18.78
CA SER A 31 -4.91 -29.87 -18.54
C SER A 31 -6.14 -30.61 -19.02
N THR A 32 -7.35 -30.13 -18.73
CA THR A 32 -8.61 -30.79 -19.12
C THR A 32 -8.79 -30.91 -20.63
N ALA A 33 -8.21 -30.00 -21.41
CA ALA A 33 -8.28 -30.03 -22.87
C ALA A 33 -7.12 -30.79 -23.52
N VAL A 34 -5.94 -30.79 -22.90
CA VAL A 34 -4.70 -31.36 -23.46
C VAL A 34 -4.51 -32.82 -23.07
N PHE A 35 -4.83 -33.18 -21.82
CA PHE A 35 -4.60 -34.52 -21.29
C PHE A 35 -5.31 -35.62 -22.10
N PRO A 36 -6.59 -35.48 -22.49
CA PRO A 36 -7.25 -36.52 -23.31
C PRO A 36 -6.65 -36.64 -24.71
N LYS A 37 -6.20 -35.53 -25.31
CA LYS A 37 -5.65 -35.50 -26.67
C LYS A 37 -4.27 -36.15 -26.76
N MET A 38 -3.43 -35.91 -25.76
CA MET A 38 -2.05 -36.40 -25.70
C MET A 38 -1.90 -37.68 -24.86
N GLN A 39 -3.01 -38.21 -24.33
CA GLN A 39 -3.04 -39.39 -23.46
C GLN A 39 -2.13 -39.27 -22.21
N TYR A 40 -1.94 -38.05 -21.71
CA TYR A 40 -1.03 -37.80 -20.57
C TYR A 40 -1.50 -38.45 -19.26
N GLU A 41 -2.80 -38.66 -19.07
CA GLU A 41 -3.29 -39.39 -17.88
C GLU A 41 -2.83 -40.84 -17.87
N GLU A 42 -2.93 -41.52 -19.01
CA GLU A 42 -2.52 -42.92 -19.13
C GLU A 42 -1.00 -43.06 -19.04
N LEU A 43 -0.26 -42.11 -19.62
CA LEU A 43 1.19 -42.02 -19.44
C LEU A 43 1.56 -41.85 -17.96
N MET A 44 0.94 -40.90 -17.26
CA MET A 44 1.17 -40.67 -15.83
C MET A 44 0.82 -41.92 -15.00
N LYS A 45 -0.31 -42.59 -15.26
CA LYS A 45 -0.69 -43.85 -14.59
C LYS A 45 0.31 -44.97 -14.84
N LYS A 46 0.78 -45.15 -16.08
CA LYS A 46 1.79 -46.16 -16.45
C LYS A 46 3.09 -45.99 -15.66
N HIS A 47 3.43 -44.75 -15.33
CA HIS A 47 4.59 -44.41 -14.52
C HIS A 47 4.28 -44.29 -13.01
N ASN A 48 3.20 -44.90 -12.54
CA ASN A 48 2.80 -44.95 -11.12
C ASN A 48 2.67 -43.55 -10.48
N VAL A 49 2.19 -42.58 -11.26
CA VAL A 49 1.74 -41.29 -10.72
C VAL A 49 0.36 -41.49 -10.08
N PRO A 50 0.17 -41.14 -8.80
CA PRO A 50 -1.11 -41.34 -8.12
C PRO A 50 -2.25 -40.56 -8.76
N GLN A 51 -3.46 -41.14 -8.74
CA GLN A 51 -4.66 -40.51 -9.33
C GLN A 51 -4.93 -39.11 -8.76
N TRP A 52 -4.73 -38.91 -7.45
CA TRP A 52 -4.94 -37.60 -6.82
C TRP A 52 -4.04 -36.51 -7.42
N TYR A 53 -2.82 -36.85 -7.86
CA TYR A 53 -1.88 -35.91 -8.44
C TYR A 53 -2.37 -35.48 -9.83
N ILE A 54 -2.83 -36.44 -10.63
CA ILE A 54 -3.45 -36.19 -11.95
C ILE A 54 -4.66 -35.27 -11.81
N GLU A 55 -5.55 -35.56 -10.85
CA GLU A 55 -6.72 -34.72 -10.58
C GLU A 55 -6.35 -33.33 -10.05
N SER A 56 -5.29 -33.22 -9.25
CA SER A 56 -4.74 -31.93 -8.83
C SER A 56 -4.28 -31.10 -10.03
N CYS A 57 -3.52 -31.70 -10.96
CA CYS A 57 -3.09 -31.06 -12.20
C CYS A 57 -4.25 -30.54 -13.06
N LYS A 58 -5.42 -31.19 -13.04
CA LYS A 58 -6.63 -30.74 -13.77
C LYS A 58 -7.31 -29.52 -13.15
N LYS A 59 -7.16 -29.31 -11.83
CA LYS A 59 -7.79 -28.22 -11.10
C LYS A 59 -7.03 -26.89 -11.23
N ILE A 60 -5.72 -26.96 -11.39
CA ILE A 60 -4.85 -25.78 -11.50
C ILE A 60 -5.28 -24.92 -12.69
N LYS A 61 -5.56 -23.63 -12.45
CA LYS A 61 -5.88 -22.63 -13.49
C LYS A 61 -4.68 -21.79 -13.89
N TYR A 62 -3.81 -21.52 -12.93
CA TYR A 62 -2.58 -20.78 -13.10
C TYR A 62 -1.58 -21.24 -12.05
N MET A 63 -0.29 -21.28 -12.38
CA MET A 63 0.76 -21.59 -11.40
C MET A 63 2.09 -20.93 -11.74
N PHE A 64 2.75 -20.38 -10.71
CA PHE A 64 4.02 -19.68 -10.86
C PHE A 64 5.22 -20.60 -11.14
N PRO A 65 6.22 -20.12 -11.91
CA PRO A 65 7.58 -20.64 -11.85
C PRO A 65 8.24 -20.41 -10.49
N LYS A 66 9.08 -21.35 -10.07
CA LYS A 66 9.86 -21.28 -8.83
C LYS A 66 10.65 -19.98 -8.73
N ALA A 67 11.33 -19.59 -9.80
CA ALA A 67 12.14 -18.37 -9.83
C ALA A 67 11.32 -17.10 -9.53
N HIS A 68 10.09 -17.01 -10.04
CA HIS A 68 9.22 -15.86 -9.77
C HIS A 68 8.76 -15.83 -8.32
N ALA A 69 8.34 -16.98 -7.77
CA ALA A 69 7.99 -17.09 -6.36
C ALA A 69 9.17 -16.71 -5.45
N VAL A 70 10.38 -17.19 -5.74
CA VAL A 70 11.59 -16.84 -4.98
C VAL A 70 11.88 -15.34 -5.05
N ALA A 71 11.77 -14.70 -6.21
CA ALA A 71 12.02 -13.26 -6.34
C ALA A 71 11.05 -12.41 -5.52
N TYR A 72 9.76 -12.77 -5.53
CA TYR A 72 8.73 -12.08 -4.73
C TYR A 72 8.94 -12.31 -3.23
N VAL A 73 9.18 -13.56 -2.82
CA VAL A 73 9.42 -13.89 -1.41
C VAL A 73 10.68 -13.21 -0.88
N LEU A 74 11.76 -13.15 -1.67
CA LEU A 74 12.97 -12.42 -1.29
C LEU A 74 12.70 -10.93 -1.06
N SER A 75 11.92 -10.31 -1.95
CA SER A 75 11.52 -8.91 -1.80
C SER A 75 10.63 -8.70 -0.56
N ALA A 76 9.70 -9.63 -0.31
CA ALA A 76 8.84 -9.60 0.87
C ALA A 76 9.66 -9.73 2.17
N ILE A 77 10.64 -10.63 2.22
CA ILE A 77 11.55 -10.78 3.38
C ILE A 77 12.36 -9.51 3.62
N ARG A 78 12.87 -8.88 2.56
CA ARG A 78 13.58 -7.59 2.68
C ARG A 78 12.69 -6.52 3.30
N VAL A 79 11.45 -6.39 2.83
CA VAL A 79 10.47 -5.44 3.39
C VAL A 79 10.10 -5.80 4.83
N ALA A 80 9.89 -7.10 5.12
CA ALA A 80 9.56 -7.58 6.46
C ALA A 80 10.68 -7.29 7.48
N TRP A 81 11.94 -7.36 7.07
CA TRP A 81 13.08 -6.99 7.91
C TRP A 81 12.97 -5.53 8.39
N TRP A 82 12.65 -4.59 7.50
CA TRP A 82 12.37 -3.19 7.88
C TRP A 82 11.15 -3.09 8.79
N LYS A 83 10.06 -3.80 8.48
CA LYS A 83 8.84 -3.80 9.32
C LYS A 83 9.12 -4.22 10.77
N VAL A 84 10.04 -5.17 10.98
CA VAL A 84 10.40 -5.68 12.31
C VAL A 84 11.40 -4.77 13.01
N TYR A 85 12.53 -4.43 12.36
CA TYR A 85 13.66 -3.77 13.01
C TYR A 85 13.68 -2.25 12.89
N TYR A 86 12.99 -1.70 11.89
CA TYR A 86 12.89 -0.26 11.59
C TYR A 86 11.43 0.11 11.26
N PRO A 87 10.50 -0.15 12.20
CA PRO A 87 9.07 -0.04 11.94
C PRO A 87 8.63 1.36 11.53
N ARG A 88 9.21 2.41 12.13
CA ARG A 88 8.87 3.79 11.84
C ARG A 88 9.15 4.15 10.37
N GLU A 89 10.33 3.77 9.88
CA GLU A 89 10.76 3.92 8.49
C GLU A 89 9.88 3.09 7.55
N TYR A 90 9.57 1.86 7.94
CA TYR A 90 8.66 0.99 7.19
C TYR A 90 7.31 1.67 6.98
N TYR A 91 6.70 2.21 8.05
CA TYR A 91 5.40 2.86 7.98
C TYR A 91 5.46 4.13 7.12
N ALA A 92 6.49 4.97 7.28
CA ALA A 92 6.68 6.15 6.45
C ALA A 92 6.73 5.81 4.94
N VAL A 93 7.45 4.75 4.57
CA VAL A 93 7.52 4.28 3.17
C VAL A 93 6.20 3.65 2.71
N TYR A 94 5.55 2.85 3.57
CA TYR A 94 4.28 2.21 3.26
C TYR A 94 3.22 3.27 2.91
N PHE A 95 3.00 4.23 3.80
CA PHE A 95 2.04 5.32 3.60
C PHE A 95 2.47 6.31 2.52
N SER A 96 3.71 6.29 2.04
CA SER A 96 4.13 7.15 0.92
C SER A 96 3.98 6.50 -0.46
N THR A 97 3.93 5.17 -0.53
CA THR A 97 4.10 4.44 -1.81
C THR A 97 3.05 3.38 -2.09
N ARG A 98 2.31 2.92 -1.08
CA ARG A 98 1.33 1.83 -1.21
C ARG A 98 -0.11 2.26 -1.06
N CYS A 99 -0.34 3.48 -0.59
CA CYS A 99 -1.67 4.00 -0.31
C CYS A 99 -2.09 5.00 -1.38
N ASP A 100 -3.26 4.77 -1.99
CA ASP A 100 -3.84 5.66 -3.00
C ASP A 100 -4.86 6.64 -2.39
N PHE A 101 -5.39 6.31 -1.21
CA PHE A 101 -6.41 7.09 -0.51
C PHE A 101 -5.97 7.39 0.92
N TYR A 102 -6.36 8.56 1.43
CA TYR A 102 -6.07 8.98 2.79
C TYR A 102 -7.28 9.65 3.43
N GLU A 103 -7.38 9.54 4.74
CA GLU A 103 -8.30 10.30 5.59
C GLU A 103 -7.48 10.82 6.79
N ILE A 104 -6.64 11.83 6.52
CA ILE A 104 -5.59 12.29 7.44
C ILE A 104 -6.14 12.76 8.79
N GLU A 105 -7.31 13.41 8.81
CA GLU A 105 -7.96 13.80 10.07
C GLU A 105 -8.19 12.59 10.98
N THR A 106 -8.74 11.50 10.44
CA THR A 106 -9.01 10.26 11.18
C THR A 106 -7.73 9.57 11.63
N LEU A 107 -6.69 9.57 10.78
CA LEU A 107 -5.40 8.98 11.13
C LEU A 107 -4.72 9.71 12.29
N ILE A 108 -4.75 11.05 12.30
CA ILE A 108 -4.19 11.87 13.39
C ILE A 108 -4.98 11.71 14.69
N GLN A 109 -6.31 11.57 14.62
CA GLN A 109 -7.15 11.34 15.79
C GLN A 109 -6.88 9.98 16.47
N GLY A 110 -6.27 9.04 15.74
CA GLY A 110 -5.74 7.80 16.30
C GLY A 110 -6.76 6.67 16.39
N LYS A 111 -6.48 5.71 17.27
CA LYS A 111 -7.10 4.38 17.30
C LYS A 111 -8.63 4.42 17.31
N ASP A 112 -9.23 5.15 18.24
CA ASP A 112 -10.68 5.15 18.44
C ASP A 112 -11.42 5.72 17.22
N ALA A 113 -10.89 6.80 16.62
CA ALA A 113 -11.44 7.39 15.41
C ALA A 113 -11.32 6.43 14.21
N ILE A 114 -10.18 5.76 14.07
CA ILE A 114 -9.98 4.77 13.02
C ILE A 114 -10.94 3.58 13.19
N MET A 115 -11.12 3.09 14.42
CA MET A 115 -12.05 1.98 14.69
C MET A 115 -13.50 2.37 14.39
N ALA A 116 -13.94 3.57 14.80
CA ALA A 116 -15.26 4.07 14.48
C ALA A 116 -15.47 4.18 12.96
N ARG A 117 -14.48 4.74 12.24
CA ARG A 117 -14.55 4.88 10.77
C ARG A 117 -14.57 3.52 10.07
N ARG A 118 -13.85 2.51 10.58
CA ARG A 118 -13.90 1.14 10.05
C ARG A 118 -15.28 0.51 10.23
N GLU A 119 -15.95 0.74 11.36
CA GLU A 119 -17.31 0.24 11.58
C GLU A 119 -18.29 0.82 10.57
N GLU A 120 -18.20 2.12 10.28
CA GLU A 120 -18.99 2.76 9.22
C GLU A 120 -18.73 2.11 7.84
N ILE A 121 -17.46 1.90 7.49
CA ILE A 121 -17.08 1.23 6.23
C ILE A 121 -17.61 -0.21 6.18
N ALA A 122 -17.58 -0.93 7.30
CA ALA A 122 -18.12 -2.29 7.39
C ALA A 122 -19.63 -2.31 7.10
N GLN A 123 -20.38 -1.34 7.63
CA GLN A 123 -21.81 -1.19 7.35
C GLN A 123 -22.07 -0.89 5.87
N LEU A 124 -21.29 -0.01 5.25
CA LEU A 124 -21.37 0.28 3.81
C LEU A 124 -21.07 -0.97 2.96
N LYS A 125 -20.06 -1.76 3.33
CA LYS A 125 -19.74 -3.03 2.66
C LYS A 125 -20.89 -4.03 2.78
N ALA A 126 -21.49 -4.17 3.96
CA ALA A 126 -22.65 -5.04 4.17
C ALA A 126 -23.85 -4.63 3.30
N GLN A 127 -24.03 -3.33 3.08
CA GLN A 127 -25.06 -2.76 2.22
C GLN A 127 -24.68 -2.74 0.73
N ARG A 128 -23.47 -3.21 0.36
CA ARG A 128 -22.91 -3.13 -1.01
C ARG A 128 -22.91 -1.70 -1.58
N SER A 129 -22.72 -0.71 -0.71
CA SER A 129 -22.72 0.72 -1.05
C SER A 129 -21.37 1.39 -0.79
N ALA A 130 -20.35 0.64 -0.38
CA ALA A 130 -18.98 1.14 -0.25
C ALA A 130 -18.39 1.50 -1.62
N SER A 131 -17.77 2.68 -1.72
CA SER A 131 -17.00 3.09 -2.89
C SER A 131 -15.56 2.56 -2.82
N ASN A 132 -14.85 2.66 -3.94
CA ASN A 132 -13.42 2.31 -4.03
C ASN A 132 -12.56 3.06 -2.99
N LYS A 133 -12.94 4.31 -2.62
CA LYS A 133 -12.22 5.07 -1.59
C LYS A 133 -12.42 4.42 -0.23
N GLU A 134 -13.64 4.04 0.16
CA GLU A 134 -13.86 3.35 1.43
C GLU A 134 -13.18 1.98 1.47
N GLU A 135 -13.20 1.22 0.37
CA GLU A 135 -12.49 -0.04 0.30
C GLU A 135 -10.97 0.14 0.45
N GLY A 136 -10.37 1.10 -0.24
CA GLY A 136 -8.94 1.39 -0.10
C GLY A 136 -8.56 1.94 1.28
N LEU A 137 -9.42 2.76 1.90
CA LEU A 137 -9.20 3.26 3.27
C LEU A 137 -9.19 2.13 4.31
N TRP A 138 -9.93 1.04 4.08
CA TRP A 138 -9.91 -0.11 4.98
C TRP A 138 -8.50 -0.69 5.16
N ASP A 139 -7.78 -0.88 4.05
CA ASP A 139 -6.42 -1.45 4.06
C ASP A 139 -5.42 -0.47 4.69
N VAL A 140 -5.62 0.84 4.47
CA VAL A 140 -4.83 1.91 5.11
C VAL A 140 -5.03 1.87 6.62
N PHE A 141 -6.28 1.77 7.07
CA PHE A 141 -6.63 1.73 8.50
C PHE A 141 -6.12 0.48 9.20
N GLU A 142 -6.07 -0.67 8.52
CA GLU A 142 -5.49 -1.89 9.08
C GLU A 142 -4.01 -1.71 9.45
N ILE A 143 -3.23 -1.13 8.55
CA ILE A 143 -1.81 -0.85 8.82
C ILE A 143 -1.62 0.31 9.80
N ALA A 144 -2.49 1.32 9.77
CA ALA A 144 -2.47 2.41 10.74
C ALA A 144 -2.75 1.92 12.18
N LEU A 145 -3.71 1.02 12.36
CA LEU A 145 -3.99 0.41 13.66
C LEU A 145 -2.79 -0.41 14.14
N GLU A 146 -2.20 -1.24 13.28
CA GLU A 146 -0.96 -1.97 13.63
C GLU A 146 0.16 -1.01 14.07
N MET A 147 0.38 0.08 13.34
CA MET A 147 1.36 1.11 13.68
C MET A 147 1.09 1.71 15.07
N ILE A 148 -0.18 2.05 15.36
CA ILE A 148 -0.60 2.64 16.63
C ILE A 148 -0.45 1.65 17.80
N GLU A 149 -0.86 0.39 17.62
CA GLU A 149 -0.67 -0.65 18.65
C GLU A 149 0.80 -0.92 18.96
N ARG A 150 1.70 -0.61 18.02
CA ARG A 150 3.16 -0.70 18.22
C ARG A 150 3.77 0.55 18.84
N GLY A 151 2.96 1.53 19.23
CA GLY A 151 3.39 2.75 19.92
C GLY A 151 3.74 3.94 19.01
N TYR A 152 3.55 3.81 17.69
CA TYR A 152 3.79 4.90 16.73
C TYR A 152 2.52 5.69 16.47
N HIS A 153 2.63 6.90 15.93
CA HIS A 153 1.45 7.72 15.66
C HIS A 153 1.65 8.71 14.51
N PHE A 154 0.54 9.30 14.06
CA PHE A 154 0.55 10.35 13.06
C PHE A 154 0.51 11.70 13.76
N ASN A 155 1.50 12.54 13.48
CA ASN A 155 1.51 13.91 13.93
C ASN A 155 0.68 14.81 13.00
N PRO A 156 0.22 15.98 13.49
CA PRO A 156 -0.44 16.96 12.66
C PRO A 156 0.41 17.37 11.46
N ILE A 157 -0.25 17.83 10.39
CA ILE A 157 0.43 18.48 9.28
C ILE A 157 1.16 19.71 9.81
N SER A 158 2.43 19.84 9.42
CA SER A 158 3.30 20.93 9.82
C SER A 158 3.71 21.77 8.62
N LEU A 159 3.50 23.08 8.69
CA LEU A 159 4.04 24.01 7.69
C LEU A 159 5.55 23.89 7.55
N GLU A 160 6.25 23.66 8.66
CA GLU A 160 7.71 23.61 8.71
C GLU A 160 8.27 22.29 8.17
N TYR A 161 7.65 21.16 8.52
CA TYR A 161 8.24 19.84 8.26
C TYR A 161 7.53 19.04 7.17
N SER A 162 6.19 19.11 7.05
CA SER A 162 5.45 18.29 6.08
C SER A 162 6.01 18.47 4.68
N GLN A 163 6.09 17.38 3.93
CA GLN A 163 6.56 17.38 2.55
C GLN A 163 5.39 17.43 1.57
N ALA A 164 5.70 17.63 0.29
CA ALA A 164 4.67 17.72 -0.72
C ALA A 164 3.89 16.41 -0.88
N GLY A 165 4.60 15.26 -0.95
CA GLY A 165 4.02 14.00 -1.39
C GLY A 165 4.40 12.74 -0.60
N LYS A 166 5.18 12.87 0.47
CA LYS A 166 5.68 11.72 1.25
C LYS A 166 5.48 11.93 2.74
N PHE A 167 5.11 10.87 3.43
CA PHE A 167 5.21 10.81 4.88
C PHE A 167 6.68 10.84 5.27
N ILE A 168 6.98 11.60 6.31
CA ILE A 168 8.34 11.70 6.85
C ILE A 168 8.37 11.33 8.32
N LEU A 169 9.56 10.97 8.78
CA LEU A 169 9.86 10.86 10.21
C LEU A 169 9.87 12.27 10.80
N ASP A 170 9.07 12.51 11.84
CA ASP A 170 9.16 13.73 12.63
C ASP A 170 10.55 13.89 13.30
N PRO A 171 11.30 14.98 13.04
CA PRO A 171 12.60 15.19 13.70
C PRO A 171 12.50 15.43 15.21
N ASN A 172 11.33 15.83 15.71
CA ASN A 172 11.12 16.21 17.10
C ASN A 172 10.36 15.15 17.92
N ASP A 173 9.96 14.05 17.29
CA ASP A 173 9.21 12.97 17.93
C ASP A 173 9.68 11.63 17.39
N GLU A 174 10.29 10.82 18.26
CA GLU A 174 10.88 9.53 17.92
C GLU A 174 9.85 8.52 17.38
N PHE A 175 8.57 8.66 17.71
CA PHE A 175 7.50 7.73 17.34
C PHE A 175 6.51 8.29 16.32
N GLY A 176 6.65 9.59 15.99
CA GLY A 176 5.74 10.31 15.12
C GLY A 176 6.09 10.24 13.64
N LEU A 177 5.06 10.15 12.81
CA LEU A 177 5.13 10.37 11.36
C LEU A 177 4.36 11.63 10.99
N ILE A 178 4.94 12.48 10.14
CA ILE A 178 4.29 13.68 9.63
C ILE A 178 3.71 13.39 8.24
N PRO A 179 2.38 13.55 8.03
CA PRO A 179 1.75 13.37 6.73
C PRO A 179 2.13 14.49 5.74
N PRO A 180 2.13 14.19 4.43
CA PRO A 180 2.35 15.20 3.40
C PRO A 180 1.09 16.05 3.15
N PHE A 181 1.29 17.23 2.56
CA PHE A 181 0.16 18.07 2.15
C PHE A 181 -0.71 17.42 1.08
N SER A 182 -0.14 16.61 0.18
CA SER A 182 -0.92 15.93 -0.88
C SER A 182 -1.94 14.92 -0.34
N ALA A 183 -1.79 14.46 0.90
CA ALA A 183 -2.72 13.54 1.52
C ALA A 183 -3.95 14.26 2.12
N VAL A 184 -3.96 15.60 2.13
CA VAL A 184 -5.16 16.40 2.42
C VAL A 184 -6.09 16.33 1.23
N ASP A 185 -7.36 15.98 1.50
CA ASP A 185 -8.39 15.88 0.47
C ASP A 185 -8.46 17.16 -0.38
N ALA A 186 -8.54 16.97 -1.69
CA ALA A 186 -8.58 18.02 -2.72
C ALA A 186 -7.35 18.94 -2.86
N LEU A 187 -6.30 18.82 -2.04
CA LEU A 187 -5.12 19.68 -2.13
C LEU A 187 -4.20 19.28 -3.30
N GLY A 188 -3.85 17.98 -3.39
CA GLY A 188 -3.04 17.42 -4.46
C GLY A 188 -1.56 17.85 -4.47
N GLU A 189 -0.71 17.07 -5.13
CA GLU A 189 0.75 17.25 -5.07
C GLU A 189 1.24 18.56 -5.70
N ALA A 190 0.57 19.06 -6.74
CA ALA A 190 0.97 20.29 -7.42
C ALA A 190 0.84 21.53 -6.52
N VAL A 191 -0.26 21.65 -5.78
CA VAL A 191 -0.45 22.74 -4.80
C VAL A 191 0.48 22.54 -3.62
N ALA A 192 0.63 21.30 -3.14
CA ALA A 192 1.54 20.94 -2.06
C ALA A 192 2.98 21.42 -2.33
N LYS A 193 3.49 21.23 -3.56
CA LYS A 193 4.83 21.72 -3.95
C LYS A 193 4.98 23.23 -3.79
N THR A 194 3.95 24.02 -4.10
CA THR A 194 4.01 25.48 -3.92
C THR A 194 4.20 25.91 -2.47
N ILE A 195 3.72 25.11 -1.51
CA ILE A 195 3.94 25.36 -0.07
C ILE A 195 5.41 25.14 0.28
N ILE A 196 5.99 24.04 -0.22
CA ILE A 196 7.40 23.70 0.02
C ILE A 196 8.33 24.73 -0.64
N ASP A 197 8.05 25.13 -1.88
CA ASP A 197 8.83 26.11 -2.61
C ASP A 197 8.80 27.47 -1.89
N ALA A 198 7.62 27.92 -1.47
CA ALA A 198 7.49 29.14 -0.70
C ALA A 198 8.26 29.05 0.63
N ARG A 199 8.08 27.97 1.40
CA ARG A 199 8.80 27.74 2.66
C ARG A 199 10.32 27.79 2.50
N ASN A 200 10.85 27.19 1.43
CA ASN A 200 12.28 27.14 1.18
C ASN A 200 12.87 28.51 0.82
N GLN A 201 12.06 29.45 0.33
CA GLN A 201 12.49 30.83 0.09
C GLN A 201 12.59 31.62 1.40
N ALA A 202 11.61 31.46 2.29
CA ALA A 202 11.60 32.08 3.61
C ALA A 202 10.53 31.43 4.52
N PRO A 203 10.67 31.47 5.85
CA PRO A 203 9.60 31.08 6.77
C PRO A 203 8.30 31.86 6.51
N PHE A 204 7.16 31.27 6.87
CA PHE A 204 5.86 31.94 6.80
C PHE A 204 5.64 32.82 8.02
N LEU A 205 5.14 34.04 7.81
CA LEU A 205 4.96 35.03 8.88
C LEU A 205 3.52 35.08 9.42
N SER A 206 2.53 34.81 8.57
CA SER A 206 1.11 34.89 8.90
C SER A 206 0.27 34.04 7.94
N LYS A 207 -1.03 33.89 8.24
CA LYS A 207 -1.96 33.17 7.34
C LYS A 207 -2.09 33.91 6.01
N GLU A 208 -2.12 35.23 6.06
CA GLU A 208 -2.07 36.07 4.86
C GLU A 208 -0.82 35.81 4.01
N ASP A 209 0.35 35.66 4.64
CA ASP A 209 1.60 35.36 3.95
C ASP A 209 1.57 33.99 3.24
N VAL A 210 1.06 32.96 3.92
CA VAL A 210 0.84 31.63 3.31
C VAL A 210 -0.08 31.72 2.10
N ILE A 211 -1.21 32.44 2.22
CA ILE A 211 -2.18 32.59 1.13
C ILE A 211 -1.56 33.33 -0.05
N LYS A 212 -0.76 34.38 0.19
CA LYS A 212 -0.12 35.17 -0.85
C LYS A 212 0.95 34.40 -1.61
N ARG A 213 1.73 33.56 -0.92
CA ARG A 213 2.91 32.89 -1.48
C ARG A 213 2.64 31.49 -2.04
N THR A 214 1.48 30.91 -1.75
CA THR A 214 1.12 29.55 -2.18
C THR A 214 -0.12 29.57 -3.08
N LYS A 215 -0.41 28.44 -3.73
CA LYS A 215 -1.64 28.27 -4.53
C LYS A 215 -2.80 27.67 -3.72
N LEU A 216 -2.81 27.85 -2.40
CA LEU A 216 -3.89 27.39 -1.53
C LEU A 216 -5.17 28.20 -1.80
N ASN A 217 -6.27 27.53 -2.11
CA ASN A 217 -7.58 28.16 -2.24
C ASN A 217 -8.29 28.23 -0.88
N ASN A 218 -9.43 28.93 -0.82
CA ASN A 218 -10.21 29.09 0.41
C ASN A 218 -10.64 27.76 1.06
N SER A 219 -10.92 26.73 0.25
CA SER A 219 -11.29 25.40 0.76
C SER A 219 -10.10 24.73 1.45
N HIS A 220 -8.91 24.81 0.86
CA HIS A 220 -7.69 24.28 1.46
C HIS A 220 -7.36 25.00 2.77
N ILE A 221 -7.43 26.34 2.77
CA ILE A 221 -7.18 27.14 3.98
C ILE A 221 -8.16 26.78 5.10
N LYS A 222 -9.46 26.63 4.79
CA LYS A 222 -10.46 26.21 5.77
C LYS A 222 -10.14 24.82 6.35
N THR A 223 -9.78 23.87 5.48
CA THR A 223 -9.45 22.49 5.88
C THR A 223 -8.20 22.45 6.76
N LEU A 224 -7.10 23.07 6.32
CA LEU A 224 -5.86 23.16 7.10
C LEU A 224 -6.06 23.91 8.42
N THR A 225 -6.92 24.93 8.46
CA THR A 225 -7.30 25.62 9.71
C THR A 225 -8.04 24.68 10.66
N LYS A 226 -9.02 23.92 10.17
CA LYS A 226 -9.76 22.92 10.98
C LYS A 226 -8.83 21.86 11.55
N MET A 227 -7.82 21.47 10.78
CA MET A 227 -6.77 20.53 11.20
C MET A 227 -5.73 21.16 12.15
N GLY A 228 -5.85 22.45 12.46
CA GLY A 228 -4.95 23.14 13.39
C GLY A 228 -3.57 23.52 12.82
N VAL A 229 -3.35 23.39 11.50
CA VAL A 229 -2.06 23.65 10.83
C VAL A 229 -1.57 25.09 11.04
N PHE A 230 -2.50 26.03 11.20
CA PHE A 230 -2.18 27.45 11.39
C PHE A 230 -2.31 27.90 12.85
N ASN A 231 -2.40 26.98 13.82
CA ASN A 231 -2.48 27.32 15.23
C ASN A 231 -1.22 28.07 15.68
N GLY A 232 -1.39 29.14 16.45
CA GLY A 232 -0.30 30.01 16.89
C GLY A 232 0.21 31.00 15.83
N MET A 233 -0.27 30.94 14.59
CA MET A 233 0.11 31.88 13.54
C MET A 233 -0.84 33.09 13.50
N GLN A 234 -0.29 34.30 13.30
CA GLN A 234 -1.08 35.52 13.18
C GLN A 234 -1.92 35.54 11.90
N GLU A 235 -3.07 36.22 11.92
CA GLU A 235 -3.93 36.35 10.73
C GLU A 235 -3.26 37.19 9.62
N ARG A 236 -2.60 38.29 10.00
CA ARG A 236 -1.97 39.27 9.09
C ARG A 236 -0.58 39.67 9.57
N ASN A 237 0.25 40.14 8.64
CA ASN A 237 1.54 40.77 8.98
C ASN A 237 1.29 42.15 9.61
N GLN A 238 1.78 42.38 10.82
CA GLN A 238 1.68 43.70 11.46
C GLN A 238 2.75 44.69 10.96
N LEU A 239 3.84 44.20 10.37
CA LEU A 239 4.92 44.99 9.79
C LEU A 239 5.33 44.37 8.45
N SER A 240 5.43 45.19 7.40
CA SER A 240 5.97 44.82 6.10
C SER A 240 7.24 45.65 5.88
N LEU A 241 8.38 44.99 5.73
CA LEU A 241 9.66 45.63 5.39
C LEU A 241 9.95 45.33 3.91
N PHE A 242 10.24 46.39 3.13
CA PHE A 242 10.49 46.33 1.69
C PHE A 242 11.81 45.64 1.34
#